data_AF-A0A1Q9R3A0-F1
#
_entry.id   AF-A0A1Q9R3A0-F1
#
_cell.length_a   1.000
_cell.length_b   1.000
_cell.length_c   1.000
_cell.angle_alpha   90.00
_cell.angle_beta   90.00
_cell.angle_gamma   90.00
#
_symmetry.space_group_name_H-M   'P 1'
#
loop_
_entity.id
_entity.type
_entity.pdbx_description
1 polymer ?
#
loop_
_entity_poly.entity_id
_entity_poly.type
_entity_poly.pdbx_seq_one_letter_code
_entity_poly.pdbx_strand_id
1 'polypeptide(L)' 'MTKSQAIQHFGSISALAKALGVTYEAVRQWEAVPELRQYQIERITGGKLRADQGGRAA' A
#
# COMPACT_ATOMS: atom_id res chain seq x y z
N MET A 1 3.12 0.53 -7.11
CA MET A 1 4.03 0.48 -5.95
C MET A 1 4.34 -0.95 -5.55
N THR A 2 5.55 -1.22 -5.07
CA THR A 2 5.90 -2.52 -4.48
C THR A 2 5.59 -2.56 -2.97
N LYS A 3 5.44 -3.77 -2.42
CA LYS A 3 5.24 -3.99 -0.97
C LYS A 3 6.37 -3.39 -0.15
N SER A 4 7.62 -3.56 -0.61
CA SER A 4 8.80 -3.02 0.06
C SER A 4 8.82 -1.49 0.06
N GLN A 5 8.36 -0.83 -1.00
CA GLN A 5 8.24 0.63 -1.03
C GLN A 5 7.21 1.13 -0.02
N ALA A 6 6.04 0.47 0.05
CA ALA A 6 5.04 0.78 1.06
C ALA A 6 5.61 0.61 2.48
N ILE A 7 6.22 -0.54 2.78
CA ILE A 7 6.79 -0.80 4.11
C ILE A 7 7.86 0.24 4.47
N GLN A 8 8.76 0.59 3.55
CA GLN A 8 9.79 1.61 3.79
C GLN A 8 9.19 3.00 4.08
N HIS A 9 8.13 3.39 3.37
CA HIS A 9 7.48 4.68 3.59
C HIS A 9 6.81 4.78 4.97
N PHE A 10 6.15 3.71 5.41
CA PHE A 10 5.51 3.66 6.72
C PHE A 10 6.45 3.21 7.85
N GLY A 11 7.67 2.78 7.52
CA GLY A 11 8.71 2.30 8.44
C GLY A 11 8.57 0.82 8.85
N SER A 12 7.34 0.28 8.91
CA SER A 12 7.13 -1.14 9.25
C SER A 12 5.80 -1.68 8.71
N ILE A 13 5.69 -3.01 8.66
CA ILE A 13 4.44 -3.71 8.32
C ILE A 13 3.31 -3.32 9.30
N SER A 14 3.62 -3.22 10.60
CA SER A 14 2.63 -2.84 11.63
C SER A 14 2.12 -1.42 11.44
N ALA A 15 3.00 -0.48 11.10
CA ALA A 15 2.62 0.91 10.83
C ALA A 15 1.75 1.02 9.56
N LEU A 16 2.13 0.30 8.50
CA LEU A 16 1.34 0.21 7.26
C LEU A 16 -0.05 -0.41 7.51
N ALA A 17 -0.12 -1.49 8.29
CA ALA A 17 -1.37 -2.14 8.66
C ALA A 17 -2.29 -1.19 9.45
N LYS A 18 -1.73 -0.46 10.42
CA LYS A 18 -2.45 0.55 11.21
C LYS A 18 -2.97 1.69 10.33
N ALA A 19 -2.17 2.18 9.39
CA ALA A 19 -2.57 3.23 8.47
C ALA A 19 -3.73 2.79 7.55
N LEU A 20 -3.78 1.51 7.20
CA LEU A 20 -4.79 0.92 6.33
C LEU A 20 -6.00 0.33 7.08
N GLY A 21 -5.99 0.35 8.42
CA GLY A 21 -7.05 -0.26 9.24
C GLY A 21 -7.17 -1.77 9.04
N VAL A 22 -6.05 -2.47 8.80
CA VAL A 22 -5.99 -3.94 8.63
C VAL A 22 -5.10 -4.60 9.66
N THR A 23 -5.15 -5.93 9.71
CA THR A 23 -4.26 -6.72 10.56
C THR A 23 -2.85 -6.78 9.98
N TYR A 24 -1.86 -7.01 10.86
CA TYR A 24 -0.47 -7.25 10.48
C TYR A 24 -0.34 -8.43 9.49
N GLU A 25 -1.07 -9.52 9.76
CA GLU A 25 -1.05 -10.73 8.93
C GLU A 25 -1.57 -10.48 7.52
N ALA A 26 -2.61 -9.65 7.36
CA ALA A 26 -3.13 -9.29 6.04
C ALA A 26 -2.04 -8.64 5.16
N VAL A 27 -1.22 -7.74 5.73
CA VAL A 27 -0.10 -7.12 5.01
C VAL A 27 1.04 -8.13 4.78
N ARG A 28 1.27 -9.04 5.74
CA ARG A 28 2.31 -10.08 5.61
C ARG A 28 2.02 -11.03 4.44
N GLN A 29 0.75 -11.36 4.22
CA GLN A 29 0.28 -12.28 3.16
C GLN A 29 0.34 -11.71 1.75
N TRP A 30 0.58 -10.39 1.56
CA TRP A 30 0.70 -9.83 0.22
C TRP A 30 1.92 -10.38 -0.50
N GLU A 31 1.70 -11.01 -1.66
CA GLU A 31 2.75 -11.26 -2.65
C GLU A 31 3.08 -9.97 -3.40
N ALA A 32 2.04 -9.30 -3.90
CA ALA A 32 2.08 -7.93 -4.42
C ALA A 32 1.05 -7.08 -3.68
N VAL A 33 1.22 -5.75 -3.67
CA VAL A 33 0.24 -4.85 -3.04
C VAL A 33 -1.05 -4.90 -3.86
N PRO A 34 -2.20 -5.30 -3.29
CA PRO A 34 -3.45 -5.34 -4.03
C PRO A 34 -3.83 -3.95 -4.54
N GLU A 35 -4.40 -3.85 -5.74
CA GLU A 35 -4.68 -2.57 -6.42
C GLU A 35 -5.46 -1.59 -5.53
N LEU A 36 -6.54 -2.04 -4.89
CA LEU A 36 -7.32 -1.22 -3.96
C LEU A 36 -6.47 -0.64 -2.82
N ARG A 37 -5.50 -1.43 -2.31
CA ARG A 37 -4.57 -0.98 -1.26
C ARG A 37 -3.57 0.02 -1.80
N GLN A 38 -3.15 -0.13 -3.06
CA GLN A 38 -2.30 0.85 -3.71
C GLN A 38 -2.98 2.22 -3.77
N TYR A 39 -4.25 2.28 -4.18
CA TYR A 39 -5.01 3.54 -4.16
C TYR A 39 -5.22 4.10 -2.76
N GLN A 40 -5.51 3.25 -1.77
CA GLN A 40 -5.61 3.70 -0.36
C GLN A 40 -4.29 4.30 0.12
N ILE A 41 -3.17 3.62 -0.13
CA ILE A 41 -1.83 4.09 0.22
C ILE A 41 -1.54 5.42 -0.49
N GLU A 42 -1.86 5.55 -1.77
CA GLU A 42 -1.66 6.81 -2.50
C GLU A 42 -2.42 7.96 -1.86
N ARG A 43 -3.68 7.75 -1.48
CA ARG A 43 -4.49 8.76 -0.78
C ARG A 43 -3.93 9.10 0.59
N ILE A 44 -3.53 8.11 1.39
CA ILE A 44 -2.99 8.31 2.74
C ILE A 44 -1.66 9.07 2.68
N THR A 45 -0.83 8.77 1.68
CA THR A 45 0.50 9.38 1.53
C THR A 45 0.48 10.70 0.78
N GLY A 46 -0.70 11.16 0.32
CA GLY A 46 -0.84 12.39 -0.46
C GLY A 46 -0.11 12.35 -1.80
N GLY A 47 -0.07 11.18 -2.45
CA GLY A 47 0.59 11.00 -3.74
C GLY A 47 2.10 10.78 -3.69
N LYS A 48 2.70 10.63 -2.50
CA LYS A 48 4.14 10.27 -2.36
C LYS A 48 4.43 8.85 -2.84
N LEU A 49 3.51 7.92 -2.58
CA LEU A 49 3.46 6.61 -3.23
C LEU A 49 2.32 6.62 -4.24
N ARG A 50 2.57 6.15 -5.46
CA ARG A 50 1.54 6.04 -6.50
C ARG A 50 1.20 4.58 -6.77
N ALA A 51 -0.08 4.31 -6.98
CA ALA A 51 -0.50 3.03 -7.49
C ALA A 51 0.18 2.76 -8.84
N ASP A 52 0.58 1.51 -9.08
CA ASP A 52 1.05 1.13 -10.41
C ASP A 52 -0.11 1.38 -11.38
N GLN A 53 0.17 2.08 -12.47
CA GLN A 53 -0.79 2.37 -13.53
C GLN A 53 -1.18 1.07 -14.26
N GLY A 54 -2.04 0.26 -13.64
CA GLY A 54 -2.85 -0.77 -14.32
C GLY A 54 -4.26 -0.28 -14.64
N GLY A 55 -4.69 0.83 -14.03
CA GLY A 55 -6.04 1.39 -14.17
C GLY A 55 -6.03 2.83 -14.63
N ARG A 56 -5.55 3.09 -15.85
CA ARG A 56 -6.02 4.27 -16.58
C ARG A 56 -7.07 3.77 -17.57
N ALA A 57 -8.33 3.85 -17.12
CA ALA A 57 -9.48 3.78 -18.00
C ALA A 57 -9.26 4.77 -19.15
N ALA A 58 -9.26 4.24 -20.38
CA ALA A 58 -9.67 4.94 -21.58
C ALA A 58 -11.02 4.35 -21.97
#